data_AF-A0A9D5TQL0-F1
#
_entry.id   AF-A0A9D5TQL0-F1
#
_cell.length_a   1.000
_cell.length_b   1.000
_cell.length_c   1.000
_cell.angle_alpha   90.00
_cell.angle_beta   90.00
_cell.angle_gamma   90.00
#
_symmetry.space_group_name_H-M   'P 1'
#
loop_
_entity.id
_entity.type
_entity.pdbx_description
1 polymer ?
#
loop_
_entity_poly.entity_id
_entity_poly.type
_entity_poly.pdbx_seq_one_letter_code
_entity_poly.pdbx_strand_id
1 'polypeptide(L)'
;MNCVKKSKRIFSLLVCFMLIMSMMLPLMGVIASAASNKLDIIFVIDDTRSMKETDPDKLCSVAVKKFMDKMSTGADVRFGIATYSVFVEDNLAFPQEQAAIEEFANSKIDQGDKNNDGVYDAADGDDGKGTDAAVGLEWAMNQLESSNDPDRAKAVILVGDGANSFARNGADVRTEDESNATLQAAIQKAQGKGIQVYTLAINPTAENFRQYFENIATQTSGTAYEPKNVDEVDAAMGEIFTSLTGAVSSGGRIGPVGPDQPWEHEIEVPEDVFEMNLICDHQDPVEITIVDPAGNAYNKNSSNVVYKQTPQYTSVRISAPVAGIWKATYTSQVQQTIRSELIFHKDLVVKLTKNETDVEREQTVQYIATIESNGNTVSDDEELKAFTANLIVNRLNKKGDVEKTETIEMKVDNGKLVAEYAAPYGGKYEFYAEVSSKKSSIQSNVLEVDVKGAGPMPWWVIPLIALGVVILLVVLFIIIHKSRTGDGTGYIYGDVAVRIVCRQANDETMVFQQDKFNCEQVFVKKNTLSDLITAYCKRYRINSSSELDELTLNQFINSTMTEVTDKIAISGNKKKQIIIRIPVGYEMQVDGMEINKPKAIIFNSPEREVE
;
A
#
# COMPACT_ATOMS: atom_id res chain seq x y z
N MET A 1 42.29 49.13 -22.96
CA MET A 1 41.73 47.83 -23.42
C MET A 1 40.74 47.15 -22.46
N ASN A 2 40.65 47.49 -21.16
CA ASN A 2 39.86 46.66 -20.23
C ASN A 2 38.32 46.84 -20.25
N CYS A 3 37.78 48.00 -20.64
CA CYS A 3 36.32 48.22 -20.68
C CYS A 3 35.60 47.28 -21.68
N VAL A 4 36.19 47.08 -22.87
CA VAL A 4 35.62 46.26 -23.95
C VAL A 4 35.48 44.78 -23.58
N LYS A 5 36.27 44.28 -22.61
CA LYS A 5 36.14 42.90 -22.09
C LYS A 5 35.00 42.75 -21.06
N LYS A 6 34.56 43.82 -20.39
CA LYS A 6 33.40 43.75 -19.47
C LYS A 6 32.07 43.80 -20.22
N SER A 7 31.90 44.70 -21.20
CA SER A 7 30.65 44.82 -21.95
C SER A 7 30.26 43.52 -22.68
N LYS A 8 31.22 42.83 -23.32
CA LYS A 8 30.96 41.55 -23.99
C LYS A 8 30.45 40.44 -23.05
N ARG A 9 30.84 40.43 -21.77
CA ARG A 9 30.33 39.45 -20.78
C ARG A 9 28.91 39.78 -20.35
N ILE A 10 28.59 41.06 -20.12
CA ILE A 10 27.24 41.51 -19.77
C ILE A 10 26.28 41.26 -20.94
N PHE A 11 26.68 41.58 -22.17
CA PHE A 11 25.89 41.33 -23.37
C PHE A 11 25.59 39.83 -23.56
N SER A 12 26.59 38.96 -23.36
CA SER A 12 26.39 37.50 -23.43
C SER A 12 25.42 36.98 -22.37
N LEU A 13 25.46 37.49 -21.13
CA LEU A 13 24.50 37.15 -20.08
C LEU A 13 23.08 37.63 -20.42
N LEU A 14 22.94 38.83 -20.99
CA LEU A 14 21.64 39.38 -21.39
C LEU A 14 21.01 38.59 -22.54
N VAL A 15 21.82 38.17 -23.53
CA VAL A 15 21.37 37.29 -24.62
C VAL A 15 20.96 35.92 -24.10
N CYS A 16 21.73 35.31 -23.20
CA CYS A 16 21.33 34.04 -22.57
C CYS A 16 20.04 34.19 -21.74
N PHE A 17 19.87 35.29 -21.01
CA PHE A 17 18.65 35.53 -20.23
C PHE A 17 17.41 35.75 -21.12
N MET A 18 17.55 36.45 -22.25
CA MET A 18 16.49 36.55 -23.26
C MET A 18 16.17 35.20 -23.91
N LEU A 19 17.18 34.36 -24.19
CA LEU A 19 16.97 33.00 -24.71
C LEU A 19 16.22 32.11 -23.71
N ILE A 20 16.58 32.16 -22.43
CA ILE A 20 15.91 31.40 -21.37
C ILE A 20 14.46 31.89 -21.18
N MET A 21 14.22 33.21 -21.16
CA MET A 21 12.86 33.76 -21.11
C MET A 21 12.03 33.44 -22.36
N SER A 22 12.66 33.40 -23.54
CA SER A 22 12.01 32.97 -24.79
C SER A 22 11.67 31.47 -24.84
N MET A 23 12.15 30.67 -23.88
CA MET A 23 11.77 29.26 -23.71
C MET A 23 10.75 29.05 -22.57
N MET A 24 10.26 30.13 -21.94
CA MET A 24 9.35 30.08 -20.79
C MET A 24 7.94 30.62 -21.05
N LEU A 25 7.65 31.14 -22.26
CA LEU A 25 6.33 31.68 -22.63
C LEU A 25 5.95 31.36 -24.09
N PRO A 26 4.82 30.69 -24.36
CA PRO A 26 4.03 29.82 -23.48
C PRO A 26 4.14 28.35 -23.88
N LEU A 27 4.27 27.45 -22.90
CA LEU A 27 3.86 26.05 -23.10
C LEU A 27 2.33 25.93 -22.94
N MET A 28 1.59 26.75 -23.68
CA MET A 28 0.17 26.48 -23.98
C MET A 28 0.15 25.35 -25.01
N GLY A 29 0.44 24.15 -24.53
CA GLY A 29 0.08 22.96 -25.28
C GLY A 29 -1.42 22.99 -25.50
N VAL A 30 -1.85 22.71 -26.73
CA VAL A 30 -3.16 22.11 -26.92
C VAL A 30 -3.16 20.88 -26.02
N ILE A 31 -4.00 20.86 -25.00
CA ILE A 31 -4.27 19.65 -24.25
C ILE A 31 -5.08 18.79 -25.21
N ALA A 32 -4.37 18.03 -26.05
CA ALA A 32 -4.94 16.85 -26.66
C ALA A 32 -5.41 16.01 -25.47
N SER A 33 -6.73 15.89 -25.32
CA SER A 33 -7.33 15.19 -24.18
C SER A 33 -6.76 13.78 -24.18
N ALA A 34 -5.89 13.48 -23.22
CA ALA A 34 -5.53 12.10 -22.94
C ALA A 34 -6.82 11.44 -22.50
N ALA A 35 -7.23 10.38 -23.21
CA ALA A 35 -8.42 9.61 -22.88
C ALA A 35 -8.45 9.34 -21.38
N SER A 36 -9.42 9.92 -20.68
CA SER A 36 -9.56 9.71 -19.24
C SER A 36 -10.56 8.60 -19.03
N ASN A 37 -10.10 7.53 -18.39
CA ASN A 37 -10.93 6.40 -18.00
C ASN A 37 -11.85 6.74 -16.81
N LYS A 38 -11.83 8.00 -16.36
CA LYS A 38 -12.82 8.61 -15.46
C LYS A 38 -13.53 9.75 -16.18
N LEU A 39 -14.86 9.69 -16.28
CA LEU A 39 -15.68 10.75 -16.89
C LEU A 39 -16.72 11.29 -15.90
N ASP A 40 -17.09 12.55 -16.07
CA ASP A 40 -18.33 13.12 -15.54
C ASP A 40 -19.15 13.63 -16.73
N ILE A 41 -20.34 13.05 -16.96
CA ILE A 41 -21.13 13.33 -18.16
C ILE A 41 -22.54 13.76 -17.76
N ILE A 42 -22.97 14.94 -18.21
CA ILE A 42 -24.33 15.42 -17.97
C ILE A 42 -25.10 15.56 -19.27
N PHE A 43 -26.22 14.87 -19.36
CA PHE A 43 -27.19 15.03 -20.45
C PHE A 43 -28.16 16.18 -20.10
N VAL A 44 -28.35 17.10 -21.04
CA VAL A 44 -29.26 18.25 -20.92
C VAL A 44 -30.16 18.25 -22.14
N ILE A 45 -31.44 17.96 -21.96
CA ILE A 45 -32.35 17.56 -23.06
C ILE A 45 -33.59 18.46 -23.06
N ASP A 46 -33.99 18.92 -24.23
CA ASP A 46 -35.19 19.75 -24.41
C ASP A 46 -36.48 18.95 -24.09
N ASP A 47 -37.39 19.56 -23.33
CA ASP A 47 -38.73 19.03 -22.99
C ASP A 47 -39.84 20.02 -23.39
N THR A 48 -39.60 20.79 -24.46
CA THR A 48 -40.64 21.59 -25.11
C THR A 48 -41.43 20.76 -26.13
N ARG A 49 -42.65 21.22 -26.46
CA ARG A 49 -43.63 20.45 -27.24
C ARG A 49 -43.16 20.10 -28.65
N SER A 50 -42.23 20.87 -29.24
CA SER A 50 -41.66 20.61 -30.56
C SER A 50 -40.97 19.24 -30.63
N MET A 51 -40.32 18.79 -29.55
CA MET A 51 -39.69 17.47 -29.49
C MET A 51 -40.68 16.31 -29.72
N LYS A 52 -41.99 16.47 -29.44
CA LYS A 52 -43.01 15.45 -29.80
C LYS A 52 -43.23 15.32 -31.32
N GLU A 53 -42.93 16.37 -32.09
CA GLU A 53 -43.04 16.41 -33.56
C GLU A 53 -41.70 16.16 -34.25
N THR A 54 -40.59 16.58 -33.62
CA THR A 54 -39.23 16.53 -34.17
C THR A 54 -38.43 15.28 -33.77
N ASP A 55 -38.74 14.66 -32.63
CA ASP A 55 -38.22 13.37 -32.16
C ASP A 55 -39.36 12.37 -31.79
N PRO A 56 -40.26 12.03 -32.74
CA PRO A 56 -41.43 11.18 -32.47
C PRO A 56 -41.05 9.74 -32.06
N ASP A 57 -39.88 9.27 -32.52
CA ASP A 57 -39.34 7.93 -32.26
C ASP A 57 -38.46 7.87 -30.98
N LYS A 58 -38.28 9.00 -30.28
CA LYS A 58 -37.52 9.16 -29.01
C LYS A 58 -36.05 8.78 -29.13
N LEU A 59 -35.48 9.11 -30.28
CA LEU A 59 -34.11 8.87 -30.70
C LEU A 59 -33.10 9.43 -29.70
N CYS A 60 -33.38 10.59 -29.08
CA CYS A 60 -32.54 11.12 -28.01
C CYS A 60 -32.42 10.15 -26.83
N SER A 61 -33.52 9.56 -26.36
CA SER A 61 -33.51 8.63 -25.24
C SER A 61 -32.82 7.29 -25.58
N VAL A 62 -32.99 6.80 -26.81
CA VAL A 62 -32.36 5.59 -27.31
C VAL A 62 -30.84 5.80 -27.40
N ALA A 63 -30.43 6.94 -27.94
CA ALA A 63 -29.02 7.31 -28.08
C ALA A 63 -28.34 7.54 -26.73
N VAL A 64 -29.03 8.10 -25.72
CA VAL A 64 -28.53 8.18 -24.33
C VAL A 64 -28.31 6.79 -23.73
N LYS A 65 -29.28 5.87 -23.86
CA LYS A 65 -29.14 4.48 -23.36
C LYS A 65 -28.02 3.75 -24.09
N LYS A 66 -27.94 3.88 -25.42
CA LYS A 66 -26.89 3.29 -26.26
C LYS A 66 -25.51 3.88 -25.95
N PHE A 67 -25.40 5.17 -25.64
CA PHE A 67 -24.15 5.79 -25.18
C PHE A 67 -23.69 5.21 -23.83
N MET A 68 -24.61 4.98 -22.89
CA MET A 68 -24.28 4.31 -21.63
C MET A 68 -23.96 2.82 -21.84
N ASP A 69 -24.68 2.11 -22.72
CA ASP A 69 -24.37 0.73 -23.09
C ASP A 69 -23.07 0.59 -23.90
N LYS A 70 -22.58 1.65 -24.56
CA LYS A 70 -21.25 1.72 -25.20
C LYS A 70 -20.11 1.84 -24.17
N MET A 71 -20.37 2.36 -22.97
CA MET A 71 -19.39 2.28 -21.87
C MET A 71 -19.11 0.81 -21.54
N SER A 72 -17.94 0.51 -20.98
CA SER A 72 -17.73 -0.82 -20.40
C SER A 72 -18.52 -0.97 -19.11
N THR A 73 -18.82 -2.20 -18.68
CA THR A 73 -19.40 -2.49 -17.34
C THR A 73 -18.69 -1.77 -16.22
N GLY A 74 -17.41 -1.52 -16.42
CA GLY A 74 -16.56 -0.88 -15.45
C GLY A 74 -16.72 0.62 -15.26
N ALA A 75 -17.00 1.36 -16.33
CA ALA A 75 -16.46 2.71 -16.49
C ALA A 75 -16.76 3.67 -15.33
N ASP A 76 -15.72 4.36 -14.80
CA ASP A 76 -15.81 5.38 -13.74
C ASP A 76 -16.43 6.65 -14.33
N VAL A 77 -17.70 6.52 -14.70
CA VAL A 77 -18.49 7.49 -15.45
C VAL A 77 -19.68 7.82 -14.59
N ARG A 78 -19.61 8.98 -13.98
CA ARG A 78 -20.71 9.50 -13.16
C ARG A 78 -21.60 10.33 -14.06
N PHE A 79 -22.89 10.06 -13.99
CA PHE A 79 -23.85 10.71 -14.84
C PHE A 79 -24.65 11.79 -14.11
N GLY A 80 -25.17 12.75 -14.86
CA GLY A 80 -26.28 13.60 -14.47
C GLY A 80 -27.26 13.70 -15.65
N ILE A 81 -28.52 13.99 -15.37
CA ILE A 81 -29.52 14.20 -16.43
C ILE A 81 -30.54 15.25 -16.00
N ALA A 82 -30.89 16.15 -16.91
CA ALA A 82 -31.96 17.11 -16.74
C ALA A 82 -32.72 17.34 -18.04
N THR A 83 -34.02 17.60 -17.92
CA THR A 83 -34.84 18.19 -18.97
C THR A 83 -34.99 19.70 -18.77
N TYR A 84 -35.06 20.46 -19.85
CA TYR A 84 -35.18 21.92 -19.80
C TYR A 84 -36.26 22.49 -20.72
N SER A 85 -36.72 23.67 -20.32
CA SER A 85 -37.57 24.62 -21.03
C SER A 85 -36.95 26.02 -20.82
N VAL A 86 -37.75 27.07 -20.61
CA VAL A 86 -37.32 28.29 -19.90
C VAL A 86 -36.87 28.05 -18.44
N PHE A 87 -37.13 26.87 -17.87
CA PHE A 87 -36.63 26.40 -16.58
C PHE A 87 -36.16 24.94 -16.68
N VAL A 88 -35.40 24.44 -15.68
CA VAL A 88 -35.20 22.98 -15.54
C VAL A 88 -36.51 22.35 -15.05
N GLU A 89 -37.04 21.38 -15.79
CA GLU A 89 -38.35 20.76 -15.50
C GLU A 89 -38.19 19.55 -14.57
N ASP A 90 -37.48 18.52 -15.02
CA ASP A 90 -37.11 17.34 -14.23
C ASP A 90 -35.58 17.16 -14.26
N ASN A 91 -35.01 16.60 -13.18
CA ASN A 91 -33.59 16.27 -13.15
C ASN A 91 -33.25 15.19 -12.12
N LEU A 92 -32.12 14.51 -12.32
CA LEU A 92 -31.38 13.84 -11.26
C LEU A 92 -30.08 14.59 -11.00
N ALA A 93 -29.94 15.08 -9.77
CA ALA A 93 -28.73 15.77 -9.32
C ALA A 93 -27.50 14.85 -9.39
N PHE A 94 -26.38 15.39 -9.84
CA PHE A 94 -25.12 14.69 -10.03
C PHE A 94 -24.43 14.38 -8.68
N PRO A 95 -23.70 13.27 -8.53
CA PRO A 95 -23.53 12.16 -9.47
C PRO A 95 -24.60 11.07 -9.33
N GLN A 96 -24.85 10.34 -10.42
CA GLN A 96 -25.73 9.17 -10.48
C GLN A 96 -25.07 7.99 -11.22
N GLU A 97 -25.54 6.79 -10.87
CA GLU A 97 -25.23 5.54 -11.55
C GLU A 97 -26.09 5.36 -12.82
N GLN A 98 -25.58 4.61 -13.81
CA GLN A 98 -26.26 4.33 -15.09
C GLN A 98 -27.74 3.91 -14.92
N ALA A 99 -28.03 3.03 -13.96
CA ALA A 99 -29.39 2.51 -13.75
C ALA A 99 -30.43 3.59 -13.42
N ALA A 100 -30.03 4.63 -12.66
CA ALA A 100 -30.92 5.74 -12.32
C ALA A 100 -31.19 6.65 -13.53
N ILE A 101 -30.19 6.84 -14.40
CA ILE A 101 -30.34 7.58 -15.67
C ILE A 101 -31.23 6.80 -16.64
N GLU A 102 -31.09 5.47 -16.72
CA GLU A 102 -31.99 4.64 -17.53
C GLU A 102 -33.43 4.71 -17.01
N GLU A 103 -33.67 4.64 -15.70
CA GLU A 103 -35.00 4.84 -15.11
C GLU A 103 -35.56 6.24 -15.42
N PHE A 104 -34.75 7.30 -15.32
CA PHE A 104 -35.15 8.66 -15.69
C PHE A 104 -35.51 8.78 -17.17
N ALA A 105 -34.67 8.26 -18.07
CA ALA A 105 -34.92 8.25 -19.50
C ALA A 105 -36.20 7.48 -19.84
N ASN A 106 -36.41 6.30 -19.23
CA ASN A 106 -37.59 5.47 -19.39
C ASN A 106 -38.89 6.08 -18.79
N SER A 107 -38.79 7.04 -17.87
CA SER A 107 -39.94 7.60 -17.13
C SER A 107 -40.32 9.03 -17.49
N LYS A 108 -39.35 9.86 -17.89
CA LYS A 108 -39.55 11.27 -18.25
C LYS A 108 -39.46 11.51 -19.75
N ILE A 109 -38.40 11.02 -20.39
CA ILE A 109 -38.14 11.26 -21.82
C ILE A 109 -39.00 10.34 -22.68
N ASP A 110 -38.97 9.03 -22.43
CA ASP A 110 -39.70 8.01 -23.21
C ASP A 110 -41.22 8.15 -23.12
N GLN A 111 -41.72 8.45 -21.93
CA GLN A 111 -43.16 8.47 -21.69
C GLN A 111 -43.78 9.81 -22.05
N GLY A 112 -42.97 10.88 -22.07
CA GLY A 112 -43.38 12.26 -22.27
C GLY A 112 -44.39 12.74 -21.23
N ASP A 113 -44.74 14.01 -21.29
CA ASP A 113 -45.91 14.49 -20.58
C ASP A 113 -47.19 14.03 -21.30
N LYS A 114 -47.83 13.01 -20.72
CA LYS A 114 -49.12 12.41 -21.13
C LYS A 114 -50.33 13.30 -20.86
N ASN A 115 -50.13 14.47 -20.24
CA ASN A 115 -51.16 15.50 -20.15
C ASN A 115 -51.15 16.40 -21.39
N ASN A 116 -50.01 16.48 -22.09
CA ASN A 116 -49.81 17.29 -23.30
C ASN A 116 -50.32 16.57 -24.58
N ASP A 117 -51.49 15.94 -24.47
CA ASP A 117 -52.16 15.14 -25.52
C ASP A 117 -53.32 15.94 -26.17
N GLY A 118 -53.49 17.20 -25.75
CA GLY A 118 -54.53 18.10 -26.22
C GLY A 118 -54.42 18.48 -27.70
N VAL A 119 -55.56 18.37 -28.39
CA VAL A 119 -55.82 18.99 -29.70
C VAL A 119 -55.52 20.49 -29.62
N TYR A 120 -54.99 21.06 -30.70
CA TYR A 120 -54.66 22.48 -30.79
C TYR A 120 -55.93 23.35 -30.79
N ASP A 121 -56.45 23.67 -29.60
CA ASP A 121 -57.52 24.66 -29.45
C ASP A 121 -56.94 26.01 -29.02
N ALA A 122 -56.88 26.92 -29.99
CA ALA A 122 -56.38 28.28 -29.79
C ALA A 122 -57.31 29.16 -28.92
N ALA A 123 -58.44 28.63 -28.43
CA ALA A 123 -59.35 29.34 -27.52
C ALA A 123 -58.97 29.22 -26.03
N ASP A 124 -58.38 28.10 -25.59
CA ASP A 124 -58.22 27.78 -24.15
C ASP A 124 -56.85 28.15 -23.54
N GLY A 125 -55.85 28.53 -24.35
CA GLY A 125 -54.65 29.24 -23.89
C GLY A 125 -53.62 28.41 -23.12
N ASP A 126 -53.47 27.13 -23.48
CA ASP A 126 -52.81 26.10 -22.67
C ASP A 126 -51.26 26.07 -22.77
N ASP A 127 -50.61 25.95 -21.61
CA ASP A 127 -49.31 25.30 -21.29
C ASP A 127 -48.13 25.30 -22.29
N GLY A 128 -47.99 26.33 -23.11
CA GLY A 128 -46.79 26.55 -23.92
C GLY A 128 -45.53 26.77 -23.09
N LYS A 129 -44.73 25.71 -22.86
CA LYS A 129 -43.35 25.78 -22.40
C LYS A 129 -42.46 26.33 -23.53
N GLY A 130 -41.87 27.51 -23.35
CA GLY A 130 -40.79 28.00 -24.20
C GLY A 130 -39.44 27.34 -23.91
N THR A 131 -38.42 27.67 -24.70
CA THR A 131 -37.09 27.06 -24.71
C THR A 131 -36.02 28.06 -24.25
N ASP A 132 -35.19 27.72 -23.25
CA ASP A 132 -33.94 28.43 -22.99
C ASP A 132 -32.81 27.46 -22.60
N ALA A 133 -32.06 27.00 -23.59
CA ALA A 133 -30.93 26.08 -23.39
C ALA A 133 -29.83 26.64 -22.49
N ALA A 134 -29.76 27.97 -22.27
CA ALA A 134 -28.81 28.56 -21.33
C ALA A 134 -29.08 28.10 -19.89
N VAL A 135 -30.35 27.90 -19.51
CA VAL A 135 -30.75 27.47 -18.17
C VAL A 135 -30.37 26.01 -17.91
N GLY A 136 -30.58 25.13 -18.90
CA GLY A 136 -30.12 23.75 -18.84
C GLY A 136 -28.59 23.65 -18.73
N LEU A 137 -27.86 24.46 -19.51
CA LEU A 137 -26.40 24.50 -19.47
C LEU A 137 -25.86 25.06 -18.16
N GLU A 138 -26.46 26.13 -17.62
CA GLU A 138 -26.12 26.67 -16.29
C GLU A 138 -26.30 25.61 -15.20
N TRP A 139 -27.41 24.87 -15.21
CA TRP A 139 -27.64 23.78 -14.26
C TRP A 139 -26.53 22.72 -14.34
N ALA A 140 -26.16 22.27 -15.54
CA ALA A 140 -25.10 21.28 -15.72
C ALA A 140 -23.72 21.80 -15.27
N MET A 141 -23.40 23.08 -15.52
CA MET A 141 -22.18 23.70 -14.99
C MET A 141 -22.17 23.79 -13.46
N ASN A 142 -23.33 24.03 -12.85
CA ASN A 142 -23.47 24.07 -11.39
C ASN A 142 -23.37 22.67 -10.76
N GLN A 143 -23.89 21.63 -11.42
CA GLN A 143 -23.66 20.23 -11.02
C GLN A 143 -22.16 19.87 -11.07
N LEU A 144 -21.50 20.11 -12.21
CA LEU A 144 -20.09 19.73 -12.43
C LEU A 144 -19.10 20.54 -11.59
N GLU A 145 -19.46 21.73 -11.09
CA GLU A 145 -18.63 22.50 -10.15
C GLU A 145 -18.39 21.79 -8.82
N SER A 146 -19.32 20.92 -8.39
CA SER A 146 -19.12 20.05 -7.22
C SER A 146 -18.01 19.02 -7.43
N SER A 147 -17.74 18.64 -8.69
CA SER A 147 -16.69 17.69 -9.06
C SER A 147 -15.32 18.36 -9.09
N ASN A 148 -14.66 18.35 -7.93
CA ASN A 148 -13.31 18.89 -7.75
C ASN A 148 -12.18 17.89 -8.11
N ASP A 149 -12.49 16.70 -8.62
CA ASP A 149 -11.48 15.74 -9.09
C ASP A 149 -10.90 16.20 -10.44
N PRO A 150 -9.60 16.54 -10.55
CA PRO A 150 -8.99 17.02 -11.78
C PRO A 150 -8.69 15.90 -12.79
N ASP A 151 -8.64 14.64 -12.37
CA ASP A 151 -8.28 13.51 -13.24
C ASP A 151 -9.44 13.12 -14.17
N ARG A 152 -10.66 13.57 -13.86
CA ARG A 152 -11.88 13.24 -14.61
C ARG A 152 -12.11 14.24 -15.73
N ALA A 153 -12.18 13.75 -16.97
CA ALA A 153 -12.65 14.57 -18.07
C ALA A 153 -14.16 14.82 -17.90
N LYS A 154 -14.61 16.04 -18.24
CA LYS A 154 -15.98 16.50 -17.94
C LYS A 154 -16.66 16.92 -19.23
N ALA A 155 -17.87 16.41 -19.43
CA ALA A 155 -18.66 16.64 -20.63
C ALA A 155 -20.10 17.02 -20.29
N VAL A 156 -20.67 17.90 -21.11
CA VAL A 156 -22.11 18.09 -21.22
C VAL A 156 -22.54 17.72 -22.63
N ILE A 157 -23.64 17.00 -22.75
CA ILE A 157 -24.28 16.66 -24.03
C ILE A 157 -25.64 17.37 -24.03
N LEU A 158 -25.69 18.50 -24.72
CA LEU A 158 -26.85 19.38 -24.83
C LEU A 158 -27.65 19.05 -26.10
N VAL A 159 -28.95 18.76 -25.95
CA VAL A 159 -29.82 18.30 -27.05
C VAL A 159 -31.08 19.16 -27.10
N GLY A 160 -31.46 19.60 -28.30
CA GLY A 160 -32.72 20.31 -28.55
C GLY A 160 -33.01 20.51 -30.04
N ASP A 161 -34.19 21.03 -30.38
CA ASP A 161 -34.68 21.11 -31.77
C ASP A 161 -35.05 22.53 -32.24
N GLY A 162 -35.31 23.45 -31.32
CA GLY A 162 -35.85 24.79 -31.59
C GLY A 162 -34.97 25.94 -31.12
N ALA A 163 -35.13 27.10 -31.77
CA ALA A 163 -34.55 28.36 -31.28
C ALA A 163 -35.20 28.78 -29.95
N ASN A 164 -34.41 29.43 -29.07
CA ASN A 164 -34.91 29.90 -27.78
C ASN A 164 -36.19 30.75 -27.91
N SER A 165 -37.12 30.55 -26.97
CA SER A 165 -38.39 31.26 -26.85
C SER A 165 -38.69 31.45 -25.37
N PHE A 166 -38.78 32.70 -24.91
CA PHE A 166 -38.74 33.02 -23.48
C PHE A 166 -40.13 33.08 -22.79
N ALA A 167 -41.16 32.66 -23.51
CA ALA A 167 -42.54 32.62 -23.01
C ALA A 167 -42.83 31.36 -22.18
N ARG A 168 -43.68 31.50 -21.17
CA ARG A 168 -44.40 30.39 -20.54
C ARG A 168 -45.87 30.78 -20.38
N ASN A 169 -46.79 29.90 -20.79
CA ASN A 169 -48.24 30.09 -20.68
C ASN A 169 -48.71 31.45 -21.24
N GLY A 170 -48.16 31.85 -22.40
CA GLY A 170 -48.53 33.07 -23.12
C GLY A 170 -47.89 34.38 -22.65
N ALA A 171 -46.97 34.36 -21.69
CA ALA A 171 -46.25 35.55 -21.23
C ALA A 171 -44.72 35.31 -21.16
N ASP A 172 -43.92 36.31 -21.52
CA ASP A 172 -42.46 36.25 -21.38
C ASP A 172 -42.06 36.19 -19.89
N VAL A 173 -41.32 35.14 -19.51
CA VAL A 173 -40.83 34.92 -18.14
C VAL A 173 -39.33 35.16 -17.99
N ARG A 174 -38.62 35.30 -19.10
CA ARG A 174 -37.19 35.67 -19.23
C ARG A 174 -37.03 36.62 -20.42
N THR A 175 -35.90 37.31 -20.50
CA THR A 175 -35.52 38.13 -21.66
C THR A 175 -34.31 37.55 -22.40
N GLU A 176 -34.12 37.97 -23.65
CA GLU A 176 -32.95 37.56 -24.45
C GLU A 176 -31.62 37.97 -23.78
N ASP A 177 -31.57 39.16 -23.18
CA ASP A 177 -30.40 39.64 -22.42
C ASP A 177 -30.11 38.76 -21.18
N GLU A 178 -31.13 38.29 -20.47
CA GLU A 178 -30.97 37.37 -19.33
C GLU A 178 -30.51 35.97 -19.78
N SER A 179 -31.07 35.44 -20.86
CA SER A 179 -30.60 34.20 -21.51
C SER A 179 -29.14 34.31 -21.92
N ASN A 180 -28.77 35.40 -22.61
CA ASN A 180 -27.40 35.64 -23.05
C ASN A 180 -26.43 35.81 -21.86
N ALA A 181 -26.84 36.47 -20.79
CA ALA A 181 -26.04 36.59 -19.56
C ALA A 181 -25.84 35.24 -18.87
N THR A 182 -26.91 34.44 -18.72
CA THR A 182 -26.85 33.05 -18.20
C THR A 182 -25.87 32.21 -19.04
N LEU A 183 -25.99 32.27 -20.38
CA LEU A 183 -25.18 31.49 -21.30
C LEU A 183 -23.69 31.84 -21.21
N GLN A 184 -23.37 33.15 -21.19
CA GLN A 184 -21.98 33.61 -21.13
C GLN A 184 -21.32 33.25 -19.79
N ALA A 185 -22.07 33.26 -18.68
CA ALA A 185 -21.58 32.75 -17.40
C ALA A 185 -21.31 31.23 -17.45
N ALA A 186 -22.20 30.45 -18.07
CA ALA A 186 -22.03 29.01 -18.22
C ALA A 186 -20.83 28.65 -19.13
N ILE A 187 -20.65 29.34 -20.26
CA ILE A 187 -19.50 29.14 -21.17
C ILE A 187 -18.18 29.49 -20.47
N GLN A 188 -18.09 30.60 -19.74
CA GLN A 188 -16.89 30.97 -18.98
C GLN A 188 -16.56 29.94 -17.89
N LYS A 189 -17.60 29.37 -17.25
CA LYS A 189 -17.46 28.32 -16.25
C LYS A 189 -16.97 26.99 -16.85
N ALA A 190 -17.47 26.63 -18.04
CA ALA A 190 -17.00 25.49 -18.81
C ALA A 190 -15.52 25.64 -19.19
N GLN A 191 -15.16 26.77 -19.82
CA GLN A 191 -13.78 27.11 -20.20
C GLN A 191 -12.82 27.08 -19.01
N GLY A 192 -13.19 27.72 -17.89
CA GLY A 192 -12.38 27.79 -16.67
C GLY A 192 -12.20 26.45 -15.94
N LYS A 193 -12.93 25.41 -16.32
CA LYS A 193 -12.88 24.06 -15.74
C LYS A 193 -12.50 22.96 -16.73
N GLY A 194 -12.29 23.28 -18.02
CA GLY A 194 -12.03 22.30 -19.07
C GLY A 194 -13.21 21.38 -19.38
N ILE A 195 -14.44 21.84 -19.17
CA ILE A 195 -15.66 21.08 -19.46
C ILE A 195 -16.01 21.26 -20.94
N GLN A 196 -16.08 20.16 -21.69
CA GLN A 196 -16.48 20.17 -23.11
C GLN A 196 -18.00 20.13 -23.21
N VAL A 197 -18.62 20.99 -24.04
CA VAL A 197 -20.05 20.91 -24.33
C VAL A 197 -20.24 20.45 -25.77
N TYR A 198 -20.76 19.25 -25.95
CA TYR A 198 -21.21 18.76 -27.24
C TYR A 198 -22.68 19.16 -27.42
N THR A 199 -23.04 19.58 -28.62
CA THR A 199 -24.41 20.03 -28.93
C THR A 199 -25.01 19.17 -30.04
N LEU A 200 -26.24 18.70 -29.84
CA LEU A 200 -27.01 17.95 -30.85
C LEU A 200 -28.27 18.75 -31.17
N ALA A 201 -28.22 19.47 -32.29
CA ALA A 201 -29.39 20.12 -32.86
C ALA A 201 -30.19 19.08 -33.65
N ILE A 202 -31.34 18.63 -33.16
CA ILE A 202 -32.16 17.61 -33.82
C ILE A 202 -32.97 18.27 -34.95
N ASN A 203 -32.84 17.76 -36.19
CA ASN A 203 -33.60 18.23 -37.36
C ASN A 203 -33.69 19.78 -37.53
N PRO A 204 -32.59 20.55 -37.38
CA PRO A 204 -32.69 22.00 -37.17
C PRO A 204 -33.11 22.74 -38.43
N THR A 205 -34.25 23.42 -38.36
CA THR A 205 -34.82 24.19 -39.49
C THR A 205 -34.35 25.65 -39.51
N ALA A 206 -33.85 26.18 -38.40
CA ALA A 206 -33.55 27.59 -38.20
C ALA A 206 -32.04 27.87 -38.10
N GLU A 207 -31.51 28.69 -39.02
CA GLU A 207 -30.08 28.99 -39.15
C GLU A 207 -29.48 29.63 -37.88
N ASN A 208 -30.23 30.50 -37.20
CA ASN A 208 -29.81 31.12 -35.95
C ASN A 208 -29.70 30.11 -34.79
N PHE A 209 -30.53 29.05 -34.78
CA PHE A 209 -30.41 27.97 -33.80
C PHE A 209 -29.17 27.10 -34.05
N ARG A 210 -28.90 26.75 -35.31
CA ARG A 210 -27.69 26.04 -35.74
C ARG A 210 -26.43 26.77 -35.25
N GLN A 211 -26.33 28.06 -35.59
CA GLN A 211 -25.22 28.92 -35.16
C GLN A 211 -25.14 29.10 -33.63
N TYR A 212 -26.27 29.11 -32.92
CA TYR A 212 -26.30 29.18 -31.45
C TYR A 212 -25.68 27.92 -30.81
N PHE A 213 -26.05 26.72 -31.26
CA PHE A 213 -25.46 25.47 -30.79
C PHE A 213 -24.00 25.26 -31.25
N GLU A 214 -23.62 25.71 -32.46
CA GLU A 214 -22.24 25.72 -32.94
C GLU A 214 -21.34 26.62 -32.07
N ASN A 215 -21.83 27.81 -31.69
CA ASN A 215 -21.11 28.74 -30.83
C ASN A 215 -20.86 28.16 -29.43
N ILE A 216 -21.84 27.48 -28.83
CA ILE A 216 -21.71 26.84 -27.51
C ILE A 216 -20.62 25.77 -27.53
N ALA A 217 -20.66 24.87 -28.51
CA ALA A 217 -19.67 23.79 -28.62
C ALA A 217 -18.26 24.33 -28.91
N THR A 218 -18.13 25.22 -29.90
CA THR A 218 -16.85 25.80 -30.30
C THR A 218 -16.18 26.58 -29.18
N GLN A 219 -16.94 27.36 -28.41
CA GLN A 219 -16.39 28.13 -27.28
C GLN A 219 -16.00 27.27 -26.08
N THR A 220 -16.45 26.01 -25.99
CA THR A 220 -16.16 25.09 -24.87
C THR A 220 -15.25 23.92 -25.26
N SER A 221 -14.69 23.93 -26.49
CA SER A 221 -13.86 22.85 -27.06
C SER A 221 -14.60 21.52 -27.30
N GLY A 222 -15.93 21.53 -27.34
CA GLY A 222 -16.73 20.39 -27.79
C GLY A 222 -16.94 20.38 -29.31
N THR A 223 -17.96 19.66 -29.78
CA THR A 223 -18.36 19.61 -31.20
C THR A 223 -19.88 19.69 -31.33
N ALA A 224 -20.34 20.38 -32.37
CA ALA A 224 -21.75 20.52 -32.71
C ALA A 224 -22.16 19.53 -33.80
N TYR A 225 -23.33 18.93 -33.64
CA TYR A 225 -23.91 17.91 -34.50
C TYR A 225 -25.33 18.30 -34.89
N GLU A 226 -25.73 17.95 -36.11
CA GLU A 226 -27.05 18.30 -36.68
C GLU A 226 -27.82 17.07 -37.20
N PRO A 227 -28.03 16.03 -36.35
CA PRO A 227 -28.59 14.78 -36.80
C PRO A 227 -30.06 14.89 -37.22
N LYS A 228 -30.42 14.21 -38.31
CA LYS A 228 -31.77 14.22 -38.92
C LYS A 228 -32.52 12.89 -38.81
N ASN A 229 -31.88 11.87 -38.27
CA ASN A 229 -32.38 10.49 -38.17
C ASN A 229 -31.56 9.69 -37.15
N VAL A 230 -32.02 8.47 -36.85
CA VAL A 230 -31.43 7.56 -35.85
C VAL A 230 -29.93 7.35 -36.09
N ASP A 231 -29.56 7.00 -37.32
CA ASP A 231 -28.17 6.69 -37.70
C ASP A 231 -27.23 7.88 -37.49
N GLU A 232 -27.71 9.12 -37.70
CA GLU A 232 -26.95 10.34 -37.46
C GLU A 232 -26.87 10.71 -35.97
N VAL A 233 -27.92 10.50 -35.16
CA VAL A 233 -27.85 10.70 -33.70
C VAL A 233 -26.86 9.71 -33.08
N ASP A 234 -26.93 8.44 -33.50
CA ASP A 234 -26.04 7.39 -33.03
C ASP A 234 -24.58 7.56 -33.52
N ALA A 235 -24.38 8.11 -34.72
CA ALA A 235 -23.06 8.52 -35.19
C ALA A 235 -22.49 9.64 -34.33
N ALA A 236 -23.27 10.69 -34.06
CA ALA A 236 -22.86 11.79 -33.17
C ALA A 236 -22.50 11.30 -31.77
N MET A 237 -23.36 10.48 -31.13
CA MET A 237 -23.05 9.88 -29.83
C MET A 237 -21.82 8.96 -29.88
N GLY A 238 -21.62 8.22 -30.97
CA GLY A 238 -20.43 7.38 -31.19
C GLY A 238 -19.13 8.18 -31.34
N GLU A 239 -19.17 9.32 -32.01
CA GLU A 239 -18.04 10.25 -32.11
C GLU A 239 -17.75 10.95 -30.78
N ILE A 240 -18.77 11.42 -30.06
CA ILE A 240 -18.63 11.98 -28.70
C ILE A 240 -18.00 10.95 -27.76
N PHE A 241 -18.51 9.70 -27.79
CA PHE A 241 -17.97 8.59 -27.02
C PHE A 241 -16.49 8.34 -27.34
N THR A 242 -16.13 8.30 -28.63
CA THR A 242 -14.74 8.11 -29.08
C THR A 242 -13.85 9.30 -28.69
N SER A 243 -14.37 10.52 -28.76
CA SER A 243 -13.66 11.76 -28.37
C SER A 243 -13.37 11.84 -26.87
N LEU A 244 -14.21 11.23 -26.02
CA LEU A 244 -14.04 11.23 -24.57
C LEU A 244 -13.20 10.06 -24.06
N THR A 245 -13.41 8.86 -24.63
CA THR A 245 -12.81 7.61 -24.16
C THR A 245 -11.56 7.19 -24.95
N GLY A 246 -11.31 7.75 -26.14
CA GLY A 246 -10.29 7.26 -27.07
C GLY A 246 -10.53 5.83 -27.58
N ALA A 247 -11.71 5.24 -27.30
CA ALA A 247 -11.97 3.83 -27.57
C ALA A 247 -11.98 3.51 -29.07
N VAL A 248 -11.34 2.41 -29.44
CA VAL A 248 -11.24 1.97 -30.84
C VAL A 248 -12.44 1.10 -31.20
N SER A 249 -13.46 1.73 -31.80
CA SER A 249 -14.53 1.03 -32.49
C SER A 249 -14.01 0.38 -33.79
N SER A 250 -14.51 -0.81 -34.12
CA SER A 250 -14.18 -1.52 -35.37
C SER A 250 -14.75 -0.87 -36.64
N GLY A 251 -15.64 0.11 -36.49
CA GLY A 251 -16.51 0.61 -37.55
C GLY A 251 -17.72 -0.31 -37.77
N GLY A 252 -18.91 0.29 -37.88
CA GLY A 252 -20.16 -0.46 -38.04
C GLY A 252 -20.22 -1.25 -39.35
N ARG A 253 -20.44 -2.57 -39.26
CA ARG A 253 -20.68 -3.47 -40.39
C ARG A 253 -22.17 -3.63 -40.65
N ILE A 254 -22.58 -3.55 -41.92
CA ILE A 254 -23.99 -3.68 -42.33
C ILE A 254 -24.22 -5.06 -42.96
N GLY A 255 -25.35 -5.71 -42.65
CA GLY A 255 -25.69 -7.04 -43.17
C GLY A 255 -27.20 -7.31 -43.28
N PRO A 256 -27.66 -8.12 -44.26
CA PRO A 256 -29.04 -8.56 -44.36
C PRO A 256 -29.30 -9.80 -43.49
N VAL A 257 -30.41 -9.83 -42.77
CA VAL A 257 -30.83 -10.95 -41.90
C VAL A 257 -32.31 -11.26 -42.08
N GLY A 258 -32.70 -12.53 -41.90
CA GLY A 258 -34.09 -13.00 -42.00
C GLY A 258 -34.28 -14.43 -41.45
N PRO A 259 -35.51 -14.97 -41.47
CA PRO A 259 -35.86 -16.27 -40.85
C PRO A 259 -35.01 -17.44 -41.34
N ASP A 260 -34.84 -17.55 -42.66
CA ASP A 260 -33.99 -18.55 -43.32
C ASP A 260 -32.63 -17.97 -43.76
N GLN A 261 -32.31 -16.75 -43.32
CA GLN A 261 -31.09 -16.01 -43.67
C GLN A 261 -30.37 -15.50 -42.41
N PRO A 262 -29.64 -16.37 -41.69
CA PRO A 262 -28.68 -15.89 -40.69
C PRO A 262 -27.59 -15.04 -41.38
N TRP A 263 -27.18 -13.96 -40.74
CA TRP A 263 -25.96 -13.25 -41.11
C TRP A 263 -24.80 -13.73 -40.21
N GLU A 264 -23.62 -13.90 -40.79
CA GLU A 264 -22.42 -14.30 -40.05
C GLU A 264 -21.22 -13.47 -40.49
N HIS A 265 -20.33 -13.15 -39.55
CA HIS A 265 -19.02 -12.57 -39.87
C HIS A 265 -17.96 -12.89 -38.81
N GLU A 266 -16.70 -12.86 -39.22
CA GLU A 266 -15.54 -13.04 -38.35
C GLU A 266 -15.14 -11.74 -37.65
N ILE A 267 -14.79 -11.85 -36.36
CA ILE A 267 -14.33 -10.78 -35.48
C ILE A 267 -12.91 -11.13 -35.02
N GLU A 268 -11.94 -10.26 -35.28
CA GLU A 268 -10.58 -10.40 -34.75
C GLU A 268 -10.49 -9.69 -33.40
N VAL A 269 -10.24 -10.45 -32.32
CA VAL A 269 -10.07 -9.94 -30.95
C VAL A 269 -8.58 -9.88 -30.61
N PRO A 270 -8.01 -8.68 -30.36
CA PRO A 270 -6.61 -8.50 -29.95
C PRO A 270 -6.23 -9.16 -28.62
N GLU A 271 -4.92 -9.28 -28.35
CA GLU A 271 -4.37 -9.88 -27.12
C GLU A 271 -4.49 -9.00 -25.86
N ASP A 272 -4.93 -7.75 -26.01
CA ASP A 272 -4.97 -6.71 -24.99
C ASP A 272 -6.41 -6.18 -24.74
N VAL A 273 -7.43 -7.02 -24.94
CA VAL A 273 -8.84 -6.71 -24.66
C VAL A 273 -9.28 -7.28 -23.31
N PHE A 274 -9.92 -6.47 -22.47
CA PHE A 274 -10.53 -6.90 -21.21
C PHE A 274 -12.06 -6.94 -21.25
N GLU A 275 -12.70 -6.14 -22.12
CA GLU A 275 -14.12 -6.27 -22.41
C GLU A 275 -14.35 -6.10 -23.93
N MET A 276 -15.11 -7.00 -24.52
CA MET A 276 -15.64 -6.88 -25.88
C MET A 276 -17.14 -6.61 -25.80
N ASN A 277 -17.59 -5.54 -26.45
CA ASN A 277 -18.97 -5.09 -26.45
C ASN A 277 -19.48 -4.98 -27.90
N LEU A 278 -20.39 -5.88 -28.28
CA LEU A 278 -20.99 -5.96 -29.60
C LEU A 278 -22.39 -5.35 -29.54
N ILE A 279 -22.63 -4.27 -30.26
CA ILE A 279 -23.94 -3.61 -30.36
C ILE A 279 -24.47 -3.83 -31.78
N CYS A 280 -25.75 -4.14 -31.91
CA CYS A 280 -26.40 -4.36 -33.19
C CYS A 280 -27.72 -3.61 -33.27
N ASP A 281 -27.81 -2.71 -34.24
CA ASP A 281 -28.98 -1.89 -34.53
C ASP A 281 -29.89 -2.63 -35.52
N HIS A 282 -31.20 -2.56 -35.27
CA HIS A 282 -32.22 -3.32 -35.98
C HIS A 282 -33.56 -2.57 -35.99
N GLN A 283 -34.51 -3.01 -36.83
CA GLN A 283 -35.89 -2.52 -36.84
C GLN A 283 -36.85 -3.47 -36.10
N ASP A 284 -36.48 -4.75 -36.01
CA ASP A 284 -37.17 -5.80 -35.27
C ASP A 284 -36.14 -6.64 -34.50
N PRO A 285 -36.39 -7.04 -33.23
CA PRO A 285 -35.40 -7.72 -32.39
C PRO A 285 -34.68 -8.91 -33.03
N VAL A 286 -33.34 -8.85 -33.02
CA VAL A 286 -32.46 -9.92 -33.49
C VAL A 286 -31.84 -10.72 -32.34
N GLU A 287 -31.73 -12.04 -32.51
CA GLU A 287 -30.92 -12.86 -31.62
C GLU A 287 -29.49 -12.93 -32.14
N ILE A 288 -28.53 -12.86 -31.21
CA ILE A 288 -27.10 -12.80 -31.48
C ILE A 288 -26.43 -13.93 -30.70
N THR A 289 -25.62 -14.72 -31.40
CA THR A 289 -24.72 -15.72 -30.82
C THR A 289 -23.31 -15.42 -31.29
N ILE A 290 -22.34 -15.43 -30.38
CA ILE A 290 -20.91 -15.28 -30.70
C ILE A 290 -20.21 -16.59 -30.33
N VAL A 291 -19.28 -17.05 -31.16
CA VAL A 291 -18.50 -18.27 -30.92
C VAL A 291 -17.02 -17.92 -30.84
N ASP A 292 -16.34 -18.41 -29.79
CA ASP A 292 -14.91 -18.14 -29.56
C ASP A 292 -13.98 -19.03 -30.42
N PRO A 293 -12.65 -18.77 -30.45
CA PRO A 293 -11.68 -19.57 -31.20
C PRO A 293 -11.55 -21.04 -30.75
N ALA A 294 -12.14 -21.42 -29.61
CA ALA A 294 -12.19 -22.79 -29.10
C ALA A 294 -13.52 -23.50 -29.41
N GLY A 295 -14.52 -22.78 -29.94
CA GLY A 295 -15.84 -23.28 -30.27
C GLY A 295 -16.91 -23.14 -29.17
N ASN A 296 -16.62 -22.40 -28.09
CA ASN A 296 -17.62 -22.12 -27.05
C ASN A 296 -18.62 -21.08 -27.54
N ALA A 297 -19.91 -21.27 -27.27
CA ALA A 297 -20.98 -20.40 -27.75
C ALA A 297 -21.55 -19.49 -26.65
N TYR A 298 -21.59 -18.20 -26.94
CA TYR A 298 -22.00 -17.10 -26.07
C TYR A 298 -23.31 -16.52 -26.62
N ASN A 299 -24.38 -16.58 -25.83
CA ASN A 299 -25.71 -16.13 -26.21
C ASN A 299 -26.47 -15.61 -24.97
N LYS A 300 -27.74 -15.21 -25.13
CA LYS A 300 -28.60 -14.65 -24.06
C LYS A 300 -28.81 -15.52 -22.82
N ASN A 301 -28.40 -16.80 -22.84
CA ASN A 301 -28.48 -17.73 -21.71
C ASN A 301 -27.11 -18.05 -21.08
N SER A 302 -26.01 -17.49 -21.59
CA SER A 302 -24.66 -17.72 -21.09
C SER A 302 -24.38 -16.84 -19.86
N SER A 303 -23.89 -17.44 -18.76
CA SER A 303 -23.72 -16.73 -17.48
C SER A 303 -22.59 -15.68 -17.47
N ASN A 304 -21.65 -15.77 -18.41
CA ASN A 304 -20.53 -14.84 -18.60
C ASN A 304 -20.79 -13.83 -19.73
N VAL A 305 -22.06 -13.48 -19.96
CA VAL A 305 -22.51 -12.54 -20.99
C VAL A 305 -23.53 -11.59 -20.39
N VAL A 306 -23.31 -10.27 -20.52
CA VAL A 306 -24.38 -9.28 -20.30
C VAL A 306 -25.09 -9.08 -21.64
N TYR A 307 -26.33 -9.57 -21.72
CA TYR A 307 -27.16 -9.53 -22.93
C TYR A 307 -28.35 -8.59 -22.73
N LYS A 308 -28.44 -7.52 -23.52
CA LYS A 308 -29.51 -6.52 -23.43
C LYS A 308 -30.19 -6.40 -24.80
N GLN A 309 -31.52 -6.50 -24.82
CA GLN A 309 -32.31 -6.41 -26.05
C GLN A 309 -33.39 -5.35 -25.87
N THR A 310 -33.43 -4.39 -26.79
CA THR A 310 -34.40 -3.30 -26.86
C THR A 310 -35.16 -3.39 -28.20
N PRO A 311 -36.22 -2.58 -28.42
CA PRO A 311 -36.89 -2.51 -29.71
C PRO A 311 -36.02 -1.98 -30.87
N GLN A 312 -34.93 -1.26 -30.58
CA GLN A 312 -34.07 -0.61 -31.59
C GLN A 312 -32.66 -1.21 -31.72
N TYR A 313 -32.14 -1.85 -30.67
CA TYR A 313 -30.82 -2.45 -30.68
C TYR A 313 -30.73 -3.73 -29.82
N THR A 314 -29.64 -4.46 -29.94
CA THR A 314 -29.29 -5.59 -29.07
C THR A 314 -27.79 -5.53 -28.80
N SER A 315 -27.40 -5.56 -27.53
CA SER A 315 -25.98 -5.58 -27.13
C SER A 315 -25.61 -6.89 -26.42
N VAL A 316 -24.37 -7.32 -26.70
CA VAL A 316 -23.75 -8.53 -26.18
C VAL A 316 -22.36 -8.17 -25.69
N ARG A 317 -22.20 -8.14 -24.37
CA ARG A 317 -20.95 -7.80 -23.71
C ARG A 317 -20.31 -9.04 -23.09
N ILE A 318 -19.02 -9.23 -23.33
CA ILE A 318 -18.21 -10.36 -22.89
C ILE A 318 -16.95 -9.84 -22.17
N SER A 319 -16.80 -10.22 -20.90
CA SER A 319 -15.58 -9.99 -20.11
C SER A 319 -14.44 -10.93 -20.52
N ALA A 320 -13.20 -10.46 -20.36
CA ALA A 320 -11.94 -11.18 -20.58
C ALA A 320 -11.93 -12.08 -21.83
N PRO A 321 -12.32 -11.58 -23.02
CA PRO A 321 -12.45 -12.38 -24.21
C PRO A 321 -11.08 -12.93 -24.65
N VAL A 322 -11.00 -14.24 -24.93
CA VAL A 322 -9.79 -14.85 -25.48
C VAL A 322 -9.42 -14.27 -26.84
N ALA A 323 -8.15 -13.96 -27.05
CA ALA A 323 -7.65 -13.41 -28.31
C ALA A 323 -7.78 -14.40 -29.47
N GLY A 324 -8.02 -13.88 -30.68
CA GLY A 324 -8.14 -14.67 -31.92
C GLY A 324 -9.39 -14.34 -32.73
N ILE A 325 -9.74 -15.23 -33.66
CA ILE A 325 -10.90 -15.06 -34.54
C ILE A 325 -12.15 -15.68 -33.90
N TRP A 326 -13.10 -14.82 -33.54
CA TRP A 326 -14.45 -15.18 -33.11
C TRP A 326 -15.40 -15.14 -34.31
N LYS A 327 -16.54 -15.84 -34.22
CA LYS A 327 -17.62 -15.75 -35.22
C LYS A 327 -18.89 -15.19 -34.59
N ALA A 328 -19.36 -14.04 -35.06
CA ALA A 328 -20.70 -13.53 -34.72
C ALA A 328 -21.75 -14.07 -35.68
N THR A 329 -22.95 -14.36 -35.18
CA THR A 329 -24.08 -14.92 -35.91
C THR A 329 -25.37 -14.23 -35.45
N TYR A 330 -26.13 -13.72 -36.40
CA TYR A 330 -27.32 -12.89 -36.19
C TYR A 330 -28.52 -13.57 -36.86
N THR A 331 -29.65 -13.62 -36.15
CA THR A 331 -30.90 -14.23 -36.64
C THR A 331 -32.11 -13.35 -36.31
N SER A 332 -33.12 -13.36 -37.17
CA SER A 332 -34.29 -12.48 -37.09
C SER A 332 -35.56 -13.22 -37.51
N GLN A 333 -36.71 -12.86 -36.93
CA GLN A 333 -38.02 -13.38 -37.33
C GLN A 333 -38.62 -12.66 -38.56
N VAL A 334 -37.95 -11.60 -39.04
CA VAL A 334 -38.34 -10.83 -40.23
C VAL A 334 -37.12 -10.55 -41.11
N GLN A 335 -37.36 -10.34 -42.42
CA GLN A 335 -36.33 -9.91 -43.36
C GLN A 335 -36.03 -8.41 -43.19
N GLN A 336 -34.81 -8.08 -42.76
CA GLN A 336 -34.36 -6.71 -42.52
C GLN A 336 -32.86 -6.53 -42.83
N THR A 337 -32.37 -5.31 -42.68
CA THR A 337 -30.95 -4.96 -42.66
C THR A 337 -30.57 -4.52 -41.26
N ILE A 338 -29.43 -5.00 -40.77
CA ILE A 338 -28.87 -4.65 -39.46
C ILE A 338 -27.49 -4.01 -39.59
N ARG A 339 -27.12 -3.21 -38.59
CA ARG A 339 -25.79 -2.59 -38.45
C ARG A 339 -25.19 -3.04 -37.14
N SER A 340 -24.09 -3.79 -37.16
CA SER A 340 -23.37 -4.18 -35.94
C SER A 340 -22.04 -3.47 -35.82
N GLU A 341 -21.83 -2.89 -34.64
CA GLU A 341 -20.60 -2.23 -34.21
C GLU A 341 -19.95 -3.06 -33.09
N LEU A 342 -18.62 -3.03 -33.04
CA LEU A 342 -17.84 -3.71 -32.01
C LEU A 342 -16.89 -2.72 -31.35
N ILE A 343 -16.89 -2.70 -30.02
CA ILE A 343 -16.05 -1.86 -29.17
C ILE A 343 -15.17 -2.77 -28.30
N PHE A 344 -13.89 -2.41 -28.19
CA PHE A 344 -12.92 -3.08 -27.34
C PHE A 344 -12.44 -2.14 -26.23
N HIS A 345 -12.58 -2.57 -24.98
CA HIS A 345 -12.05 -1.87 -23.81
C HIS A 345 -10.77 -2.56 -23.34
N LYS A 346 -9.71 -1.76 -23.14
CA LYS A 346 -8.32 -2.23 -22.93
C LYS A 346 -7.72 -1.87 -21.58
N ASP A 347 -8.46 -1.16 -20.74
CA ASP A 347 -7.97 -0.66 -19.45
C ASP A 347 -8.70 -1.29 -18.26
N LEU A 348 -7.95 -2.03 -17.44
CA LEU A 348 -8.32 -2.40 -16.09
C LEU A 348 -7.53 -1.56 -15.08
N VAL A 349 -8.15 -1.31 -13.92
CA VAL A 349 -7.49 -0.73 -12.75
C VAL A 349 -7.37 -1.82 -11.69
N VAL A 350 -6.21 -1.91 -11.03
CA VAL A 350 -6.04 -2.78 -9.86
C VAL A 350 -5.84 -1.88 -8.64
N LYS A 351 -6.65 -2.06 -7.60
CA LYS A 351 -6.45 -1.38 -6.31
C LYS A 351 -6.06 -2.40 -5.26
N LEU A 352 -4.94 -2.15 -4.57
CA LEU A 352 -4.53 -2.92 -3.41
C LEU A 352 -4.92 -2.20 -2.12
N THR A 353 -5.59 -2.92 -1.24
CA THR A 353 -5.95 -2.50 0.12
C THR A 353 -5.42 -3.50 1.15
N LYS A 354 -5.45 -3.14 2.43
CA LYS A 354 -5.14 -4.04 3.56
C LYS A 354 -6.18 -3.86 4.66
N ASN A 355 -6.46 -4.93 5.41
CA ASN A 355 -7.47 -4.90 6.48
C ASN A 355 -7.00 -4.15 7.74
N GLU A 356 -5.70 -4.18 8.05
CA GLU A 356 -5.11 -3.55 9.24
C GLU A 356 -4.56 -2.15 8.95
N THR A 357 -4.88 -1.16 9.80
CA THR A 357 -4.31 0.19 9.70
C THR A 357 -2.90 0.29 10.30
N ASP A 358 -2.68 -0.43 11.41
CA ASP A 358 -1.42 -0.55 12.12
C ASP A 358 -0.92 -1.99 12.00
N VAL A 359 0.37 -2.19 11.70
CA VAL A 359 0.93 -3.53 11.48
C VAL A 359 2.11 -3.75 12.42
N GLU A 360 2.07 -4.83 13.19
CA GLU A 360 3.18 -5.30 14.02
C GLU A 360 3.95 -6.45 13.35
N ARG A 361 5.19 -6.66 13.77
CA ARG A 361 6.01 -7.81 13.35
C ARG A 361 5.28 -9.13 13.68
N GLU A 362 5.35 -10.08 12.75
CA GLU A 362 4.73 -11.42 12.83
C GLU A 362 3.19 -11.43 12.96
N GLN A 363 2.53 -10.26 12.92
CA GLN A 363 1.09 -10.15 12.69
C GLN A 363 0.79 -10.56 11.24
N THR A 364 -0.14 -11.50 11.04
CA THR A 364 -0.70 -11.80 9.72
C THR A 364 -1.65 -10.67 9.32
N VAL A 365 -1.38 -10.05 8.17
CA VAL A 365 -2.21 -9.00 7.56
C VAL A 365 -2.78 -9.53 6.25
N GLN A 366 -4.06 -9.26 6.01
CA GLN A 366 -4.74 -9.61 4.78
C GLN A 366 -4.66 -8.45 3.78
N TYR A 367 -4.13 -8.74 2.60
CA TYR A 367 -3.98 -7.84 1.48
C TYR A 367 -4.99 -8.23 0.40
N ILE A 368 -5.82 -7.26 -0.01
CA ILE A 368 -6.95 -7.47 -0.90
C ILE A 368 -6.71 -6.65 -2.16
N ALA A 369 -6.48 -7.33 -3.27
CA ALA A 369 -6.47 -6.75 -4.61
C ALA A 369 -7.89 -6.80 -5.18
N THR A 370 -8.43 -5.61 -5.44
CA THR A 370 -9.67 -5.42 -6.18
C THR A 370 -9.31 -5.17 -7.63
N ILE A 371 -9.78 -6.02 -8.55
CA ILE A 371 -9.81 -5.65 -9.97
C ILE A 371 -11.04 -4.77 -10.14
N GLU A 372 -10.81 -3.52 -10.49
CA GLU A 372 -11.82 -2.66 -11.05
C GLU A 372 -11.70 -2.75 -12.56
N SER A 373 -12.66 -3.43 -13.20
CA SER A 373 -12.99 -3.04 -14.56
C SER A 373 -13.44 -1.60 -14.44
N ASN A 374 -12.61 -0.68 -14.92
CA ASN A 374 -12.71 0.79 -14.99
C ASN A 374 -13.49 1.60 -13.91
N GLY A 375 -13.98 1.04 -12.80
CA GLY A 375 -14.76 1.70 -11.73
C GLY A 375 -15.63 0.73 -10.91
N ASN A 376 -16.31 -0.23 -11.55
CA ASN A 376 -17.01 -1.32 -10.87
C ASN A 376 -16.05 -2.45 -10.44
N THR A 377 -16.29 -3.02 -9.25
CA THR A 377 -15.50 -4.15 -8.75
C THR A 377 -15.88 -5.46 -9.44
N VAL A 378 -14.94 -6.05 -10.17
CA VAL A 378 -15.03 -7.42 -10.67
C VAL A 378 -15.09 -8.35 -9.46
N SER A 379 -16.24 -9.00 -9.28
CA SER A 379 -16.61 -9.73 -8.06
C SER A 379 -17.24 -11.09 -8.32
N ASP A 380 -17.24 -11.57 -9.56
CA ASP A 380 -17.55 -12.96 -9.87
C ASP A 380 -16.29 -13.84 -9.70
N ASP A 381 -16.46 -14.96 -9.00
CA ASP A 381 -15.37 -15.87 -8.66
C ASP A 381 -14.83 -16.65 -9.88
N GLU A 382 -15.58 -16.83 -10.98
CA GLU A 382 -15.09 -17.46 -12.21
C GLU A 382 -14.39 -16.44 -13.13
N GLU A 383 -14.89 -15.21 -13.20
CA GLU A 383 -14.22 -14.10 -13.90
C GLU A 383 -12.84 -13.80 -13.27
N LEU A 384 -12.75 -13.74 -11.94
CA LEU A 384 -11.48 -13.54 -11.24
C LEU A 384 -10.46 -14.68 -11.44
N LYS A 385 -10.92 -15.93 -11.68
CA LYS A 385 -10.05 -17.08 -11.99
C LYS A 385 -9.39 -17.01 -13.37
N ALA A 386 -9.82 -16.10 -14.25
CA ALA A 386 -9.16 -15.86 -15.53
C ALA A 386 -7.79 -15.15 -15.37
N PHE A 387 -7.54 -14.50 -14.24
CA PHE A 387 -6.34 -13.71 -13.96
C PHE A 387 -5.34 -14.47 -13.08
N THR A 388 -4.04 -14.26 -13.32
CA THR A 388 -2.97 -14.71 -12.41
C THR A 388 -2.50 -13.51 -11.59
N ALA A 389 -2.71 -13.52 -10.28
CA ALA A 389 -2.45 -12.40 -9.40
C ALA A 389 -1.41 -12.74 -8.31
N ASN A 390 -0.47 -11.82 -8.08
CA ASN A 390 0.58 -11.96 -7.07
C ASN A 390 0.72 -10.69 -6.24
N LEU A 391 0.80 -10.83 -4.91
CA LEU A 391 1.24 -9.77 -4.02
C LEU A 391 2.77 -9.71 -4.03
N ILE A 392 3.31 -8.58 -4.46
CA ILE A 392 4.74 -8.27 -4.41
C ILE A 392 5.04 -7.50 -3.12
N VAL A 393 6.02 -7.97 -2.37
CA VAL A 393 6.43 -7.43 -1.06
C VAL A 393 7.88 -6.96 -1.14
N ASN A 394 8.09 -5.65 -1.22
CA ASN A 394 9.39 -5.01 -1.21
C ASN A 394 9.73 -4.55 0.20
N ARG A 395 10.70 -5.18 0.87
CA ARG A 395 11.22 -4.70 2.16
C ARG A 395 12.30 -3.63 1.91
N LEU A 396 12.14 -2.45 2.51
CA LEU A 396 13.03 -1.31 2.26
C LEU A 396 14.19 -1.23 3.26
N ASN A 397 15.32 -0.68 2.79
CA ASN A 397 16.45 -0.30 3.64
C ASN A 397 16.28 1.13 4.20
N LYS A 398 17.21 1.58 5.06
CA LYS A 398 17.15 2.91 5.74
C LYS A 398 17.23 4.14 4.83
N LYS A 399 17.51 3.99 3.53
CA LYS A 399 17.51 5.06 2.53
C LYS A 399 16.23 5.08 1.68
N GLY A 400 15.44 4.00 1.72
CA GLY A 400 14.31 3.78 0.81
C GLY A 400 14.60 2.83 -0.36
N ASP A 401 15.84 2.35 -0.56
CA ASP A 401 16.09 1.34 -1.60
C ASP A 401 15.58 -0.05 -1.15
N VAL A 402 15.04 -0.85 -2.08
CA VAL A 402 14.59 -2.23 -1.82
C VAL A 402 15.77 -3.11 -1.37
N GLU A 403 15.66 -3.73 -0.19
CA GLU A 403 16.63 -4.69 0.35
C GLU A 403 16.31 -6.14 -0.03
N LYS A 404 15.02 -6.48 -0.15
CA LYS A 404 14.52 -7.81 -0.52
C LYS A 404 13.13 -7.68 -1.15
N THR A 405 12.87 -8.47 -2.19
CA THR A 405 11.53 -8.68 -2.75
C THR A 405 11.05 -10.10 -2.44
N GLU A 406 9.77 -10.26 -2.14
CA GLU A 406 9.07 -11.53 -1.97
C GLU A 406 7.78 -11.51 -2.82
N THR A 407 7.32 -12.68 -3.28
CA THR A 407 6.17 -12.83 -4.19
C THR A 407 5.24 -13.89 -3.63
N ILE A 408 3.95 -13.56 -3.51
CA ILE A 408 2.94 -14.40 -2.86
C ILE A 408 1.74 -14.50 -3.80
N GLU A 409 1.33 -15.72 -4.16
CA GLU A 409 0.13 -15.99 -4.95
C GLU A 409 -1.13 -15.44 -4.25
N MET A 410 -1.90 -14.60 -4.92
CA MET A 410 -3.21 -14.15 -4.46
C MET A 410 -4.30 -15.11 -4.96
N LYS A 411 -5.29 -15.40 -4.12
CA LYS A 411 -6.34 -16.39 -4.38
C LYS A 411 -7.70 -15.74 -4.43
N VAL A 412 -8.58 -16.29 -5.27
CA VAL A 412 -9.98 -15.86 -5.33
C VAL A 412 -10.71 -16.31 -4.06
N ASP A 413 -11.29 -15.35 -3.35
CA ASP A 413 -12.11 -15.56 -2.14
C ASP A 413 -13.25 -14.53 -2.10
N ASN A 414 -14.49 -14.99 -2.27
CA ASN A 414 -15.71 -14.18 -2.18
C ASN A 414 -15.65 -12.87 -3.01
N GLY A 415 -15.38 -13.00 -4.30
CA GLY A 415 -15.36 -11.88 -5.26
C GLY A 415 -14.15 -10.96 -5.13
N LYS A 416 -13.03 -11.46 -4.59
CA LYS A 416 -11.80 -10.68 -4.34
C LYS A 416 -10.55 -11.52 -4.56
N LEU A 417 -9.42 -10.88 -4.88
CA LEU A 417 -8.11 -11.52 -4.88
C LEU A 417 -7.40 -11.22 -3.55
N VAL A 418 -7.10 -12.27 -2.80
CA VAL A 418 -6.64 -12.17 -1.40
C VAL A 418 -5.30 -12.87 -1.21
N ALA A 419 -4.36 -12.21 -0.53
CA ALA A 419 -3.16 -12.84 0.01
C ALA A 419 -2.94 -12.44 1.47
N GLU A 420 -2.38 -13.36 2.25
CA GLU A 420 -1.99 -13.10 3.62
C GLU A 420 -0.47 -13.03 3.74
N TYR A 421 0.03 -12.07 4.52
CA TYR A 421 1.46 -11.92 4.79
C TYR A 421 1.72 -11.56 6.24
N ALA A 422 2.69 -12.23 6.87
CA ALA A 422 3.17 -11.93 8.21
C ALA A 422 4.61 -11.44 8.13
N ALA A 423 4.83 -10.13 8.37
CA ALA A 423 6.13 -9.50 8.20
C ALA A 423 7.14 -10.00 9.27
N PRO A 424 8.21 -10.72 8.90
CA PRO A 424 9.09 -11.39 9.88
C PRO A 424 10.02 -10.43 10.65
N TYR A 425 10.05 -9.15 10.26
CA TYR A 425 10.88 -8.11 10.86
C TYR A 425 10.18 -6.75 10.80
N GLY A 426 10.42 -5.89 11.80
CA GLY A 426 9.97 -4.49 11.76
C GLY A 426 10.75 -3.62 10.77
N GLY A 427 10.16 -2.49 10.39
CA GLY A 427 10.66 -1.50 9.44
C GLY A 427 9.72 -1.28 8.25
N LYS A 428 10.16 -0.46 7.27
CA LYS A 428 9.37 -0.12 6.09
C LYS A 428 9.30 -1.22 5.04
N TYR A 429 8.12 -1.37 4.45
CA TYR A 429 7.81 -2.21 3.31
C TYR A 429 6.92 -1.45 2.32
N GLU A 430 7.02 -1.80 1.05
CA GLU A 430 6.10 -1.46 -0.03
C GLU A 430 5.37 -2.74 -0.47
N PHE A 431 4.07 -2.64 -0.69
CA PHE A 431 3.24 -3.73 -1.21
C PHE A 431 2.51 -3.27 -2.47
N TYR A 432 2.49 -4.08 -3.52
CA TYR A 432 1.60 -3.90 -4.67
C TYR A 432 1.16 -5.26 -5.20
N ALA A 433 -0.03 -5.33 -5.79
CA ALA A 433 -0.46 -6.49 -6.53
C ALA A 433 -0.01 -6.35 -7.98
N GLU A 434 0.51 -7.43 -8.56
CA GLU A 434 0.67 -7.61 -9.99
C GLU A 434 -0.38 -8.61 -10.48
N VAL A 435 -1.32 -8.14 -11.28
CA VAL A 435 -2.37 -8.95 -11.92
C VAL A 435 -1.98 -9.14 -13.38
N SER A 436 -2.03 -10.37 -13.88
CA SER A 436 -1.51 -10.72 -15.20
C SER A 436 -2.45 -11.60 -16.01
N SER A 437 -2.51 -11.31 -17.31
CA SER A 437 -2.93 -12.25 -18.35
C SER A 437 -1.68 -12.89 -18.97
N LYS A 438 -1.85 -13.81 -19.92
CA LYS A 438 -0.76 -14.64 -20.49
C LYS A 438 0.43 -13.87 -21.11
N LYS A 439 0.29 -12.56 -21.36
CA LYS A 439 1.33 -11.71 -22.01
C LYS A 439 1.49 -10.30 -21.40
N SER A 440 0.60 -9.87 -20.50
CA SER A 440 0.57 -8.51 -19.97
C SER A 440 0.32 -8.53 -18.46
N SER A 441 0.98 -7.64 -17.71
CA SER A 441 0.68 -7.39 -16.30
C SER A 441 0.29 -5.94 -16.03
N ILE A 442 -0.59 -5.76 -15.04
CA ILE A 442 -1.03 -4.48 -14.50
C ILE A 442 -0.68 -4.48 -13.01
N GLN A 443 -0.07 -3.38 -12.56
CA GLN A 443 0.34 -3.20 -11.17
C GLN A 443 -0.63 -2.27 -10.44
N SER A 444 -0.90 -2.56 -9.18
CA SER A 444 -1.77 -1.73 -8.34
C SER A 444 -1.09 -0.43 -7.88
N ASN A 445 -1.85 0.42 -7.18
CA ASN A 445 -1.26 1.37 -6.26
C ASN A 445 -0.28 0.66 -5.29
N VAL A 446 0.82 1.34 -4.95
CA VAL A 446 1.76 0.89 -3.92
C VAL A 446 1.22 1.29 -2.54
N LEU A 447 1.24 0.37 -1.58
CA LEU A 447 1.01 0.62 -0.16
C LEU A 447 2.35 0.65 0.59
N GLU A 448 2.79 1.82 1.04
CA GLU A 448 3.79 1.91 2.10
C GLU A 448 3.20 1.40 3.43
N VAL A 449 3.97 0.61 4.16
CA VAL A 449 3.65 0.11 5.51
C VAL A 449 4.90 0.16 6.38
N ASP A 450 4.81 0.79 7.55
CA ASP A 450 5.87 0.75 8.57
C ASP A 450 5.50 -0.28 9.65
N VAL A 451 6.17 -1.42 9.62
CA VAL A 451 5.89 -2.57 10.49
C VAL A 451 6.54 -2.35 11.85
N LYS A 452 5.73 -2.24 12.90
CA LYS A 452 6.21 -1.99 14.27
C LYS A 452 6.95 -3.20 14.82
N GLY A 453 8.13 -2.95 15.39
CA GLY A 453 8.94 -3.96 16.08
C GLY A 453 10.42 -3.84 15.76
N ALA A 454 11.21 -4.77 16.30
CA ALA A 454 12.62 -4.87 15.95
C ALA A 454 12.79 -5.44 14.54
N GLY A 455 13.54 -4.72 13.70
CA GLY A 455 14.08 -5.22 12.44
C GLY A 455 15.06 -6.39 12.66
N PRO A 456 15.67 -6.94 11.60
CA PRO A 456 16.68 -7.98 11.75
C PRO A 456 17.86 -7.43 12.57
N MET A 457 18.35 -8.19 13.57
CA MET A 457 19.62 -7.82 14.20
C MET A 457 20.71 -7.80 13.12
N PRO A 458 21.45 -6.70 12.93
CA PRO A 458 22.43 -6.62 11.87
C PRO A 458 23.48 -7.73 12.02
N TRP A 459 23.84 -8.38 10.92
CA TRP A 459 24.73 -9.56 10.94
C TRP A 459 26.10 -9.29 11.59
N TRP A 460 26.57 -8.03 11.63
CA TRP A 460 27.78 -7.60 12.32
C TRP A 460 27.66 -7.57 13.87
N VAL A 461 26.45 -7.62 14.43
CA VAL A 461 26.23 -7.73 15.88
C VAL A 461 26.57 -9.14 16.38
N ILE A 462 26.35 -10.17 15.56
CA ILE A 462 26.65 -11.58 15.91
C ILE A 462 28.15 -11.78 16.26
N PRO A 463 29.13 -11.36 15.45
CA PRO A 463 30.55 -11.47 15.83
C PRO A 463 30.94 -10.55 16.99
N LEU A 464 30.23 -9.44 17.25
CA LEU A 464 30.46 -8.64 18.46
C LEU A 464 29.97 -9.34 19.73
N ILE A 465 28.82 -10.01 19.68
CA ILE A 465 28.33 -10.86 20.78
C ILE A 465 29.30 -12.03 21.00
N ALA A 466 29.73 -12.70 19.93
CA ALA A 466 30.71 -13.78 20.03
C ALA A 466 32.05 -13.30 20.62
N LEU A 467 32.56 -12.13 20.20
CA LEU A 467 33.75 -11.50 20.76
C LEU A 467 33.55 -11.16 22.25
N GLY A 468 32.39 -10.63 22.64
CA GLY A 468 32.04 -10.36 24.04
C GLY A 468 32.03 -11.62 24.90
N VAL A 469 31.45 -12.71 24.39
CA VAL A 469 31.46 -14.03 25.04
C VAL A 469 32.89 -14.58 25.15
N VAL A 470 33.72 -14.46 24.11
CA VAL A 470 35.13 -14.86 24.15
C VAL A 470 35.92 -14.04 25.18
N ILE A 471 35.72 -12.71 25.24
CA ILE A 471 36.34 -11.86 26.26
C ILE A 471 35.89 -12.27 27.67
N LEU A 472 34.60 -12.54 27.87
CA LEU A 472 34.06 -12.95 29.17
C LEU A 472 34.56 -14.34 29.60
N LEU A 473 34.71 -15.27 28.65
CA LEU A 473 35.35 -16.58 28.86
C LEU A 473 36.85 -16.44 29.15
N VAL A 474 37.57 -15.50 28.52
CA VAL A 474 38.97 -15.20 28.81
C VAL A 474 39.12 -14.57 30.19
N VAL A 475 38.22 -13.67 30.61
CA VAL A 475 38.20 -13.10 31.96
C VAL A 475 37.90 -14.18 33.01
N LEU A 476 36.90 -15.03 32.78
CA LEU A 476 36.63 -16.20 33.63
C LEU A 476 37.83 -17.15 33.67
N PHE A 477 38.48 -17.42 32.53
CA PHE A 477 39.68 -18.24 32.48
C PHE A 477 40.82 -17.60 33.27
N ILE A 478 41.05 -16.29 33.19
CA ILE A 478 42.08 -15.59 33.97
C ILE A 478 41.76 -15.66 35.48
N ILE A 479 40.49 -15.51 35.88
CA ILE A 479 40.07 -15.63 37.28
C ILE A 479 40.26 -17.08 37.78
N ILE A 480 39.79 -18.08 37.02
CA ILE A 480 39.91 -19.50 37.37
C ILE A 480 41.38 -19.94 37.35
N HIS A 481 42.17 -19.51 36.38
CA HIS A 481 43.59 -19.79 36.28
C HIS A 481 44.31 -19.17 37.49
N LYS A 482 44.10 -17.89 37.79
CA LYS A 482 44.65 -17.23 38.98
C LYS A 482 44.18 -17.83 40.32
N SER A 483 43.06 -18.55 40.34
CA SER A 483 42.61 -19.33 41.50
C SER A 483 43.23 -20.73 41.60
N ARG A 484 43.88 -21.22 40.53
CA ARG A 484 44.46 -22.57 40.41
C ARG A 484 45.98 -22.58 40.27
N THR A 485 46.59 -21.59 39.62
CA THR A 485 48.01 -21.27 39.74
C THR A 485 48.23 -20.63 41.10
N GLY A 486 48.56 -21.46 42.09
CA GLY A 486 48.75 -21.03 43.46
C GLY A 486 49.98 -20.13 43.63
N ASP A 487 49.80 -18.81 43.43
CA ASP A 487 50.79 -17.76 43.75
C ASP A 487 50.96 -17.59 45.27
N GLY A 488 51.29 -18.68 45.98
CA GLY A 488 51.77 -18.72 47.37
C GLY A 488 50.88 -18.08 48.44
N THR A 489 49.59 -17.84 48.16
CA THR A 489 48.70 -17.01 48.98
C THR A 489 47.35 -17.67 49.23
N GLY A 490 47.35 -18.74 50.04
CA GLY A 490 46.12 -19.34 50.56
C GLY A 490 45.48 -18.48 51.65
N TYR A 491 44.17 -18.28 51.57
CA TYR A 491 43.40 -17.53 52.57
C TYR A 491 42.99 -18.45 53.72
N ILE A 492 43.42 -18.14 54.95
CA ILE A 492 42.99 -18.85 56.16
C ILE A 492 41.88 -18.03 56.84
N TYR A 493 40.66 -18.57 56.89
CA TYR A 493 39.55 -17.99 57.63
C TYR A 493 39.25 -18.81 58.90
N GLY A 494 39.64 -18.27 60.05
CA GLY A 494 39.38 -18.83 61.39
C GLY A 494 40.61 -18.82 62.31
N ASP A 495 40.36 -18.92 63.61
CA ASP A 495 41.36 -18.75 64.67
C ASP A 495 42.51 -19.75 64.56
N VAL A 496 43.74 -19.25 64.39
CA VAL A 496 44.96 -20.08 64.30
C VAL A 496 45.60 -20.21 65.68
N ALA A 497 45.31 -21.31 66.37
CA ALA A 497 45.98 -21.67 67.62
C ALA A 497 47.29 -22.43 67.34
N VAL A 498 48.43 -21.76 67.46
CA VAL A 498 49.76 -22.38 67.38
C VAL A 498 50.13 -22.99 68.74
N ARG A 499 50.54 -24.26 68.76
CA ARG A 499 51.14 -24.91 69.95
C ARG A 499 52.49 -25.51 69.56
N ILE A 500 53.56 -24.95 70.11
CA ILE A 500 54.92 -25.47 69.96
C ILE A 500 55.16 -26.51 71.07
N VAL A 501 55.83 -27.62 70.75
CA VAL A 501 56.23 -28.66 71.71
C VAL A 501 57.69 -28.99 71.50
N CYS A 502 58.50 -28.84 72.55
CA CYS A 502 59.88 -29.28 72.58
C CYS A 502 59.98 -30.64 73.29
N ARG A 503 60.94 -31.48 72.88
CA ARG A 503 61.22 -32.79 73.49
C ARG A 503 62.72 -32.94 73.63
N GLN A 504 63.23 -33.02 74.85
CA GLN A 504 64.62 -33.42 75.10
C GLN A 504 64.77 -34.92 74.87
N ALA A 505 66.02 -35.40 74.75
CA ALA A 505 66.33 -36.76 74.30
C ALA A 505 65.91 -37.88 75.28
N ASN A 506 65.59 -37.55 76.53
CA ASN A 506 65.05 -38.48 77.53
C ASN A 506 63.59 -38.13 77.85
N ASP A 507 62.75 -39.15 78.06
CA ASP A 507 61.37 -39.10 77.56
C ASP A 507 60.31 -38.48 78.50
N GLU A 508 60.42 -37.18 78.77
CA GLU A 508 59.28 -36.33 79.17
C GLU A 508 59.09 -35.15 78.21
N THR A 509 57.84 -34.85 77.83
CA THR A 509 57.50 -33.65 77.03
C THR A 509 57.01 -32.53 77.93
N MET A 510 57.80 -31.43 78.03
CA MET A 510 57.33 -30.19 78.65
C MET A 510 56.63 -29.29 77.62
N VAL A 511 55.41 -28.85 77.96
CA VAL A 511 54.62 -27.93 77.13
C VAL A 511 54.79 -26.51 77.66
N PHE A 512 55.65 -25.74 76.99
CA PHE A 512 55.86 -24.32 77.30
C PHE A 512 54.74 -23.45 76.71
N GLN A 513 53.61 -23.44 77.42
CA GLN A 513 52.47 -22.52 77.27
C GLN A 513 51.69 -22.64 75.94
N GLN A 514 50.52 -22.00 75.88
CA GLN A 514 49.65 -21.96 74.70
C GLN A 514 48.96 -20.60 74.62
N ASP A 515 49.57 -19.66 73.90
CA ASP A 515 48.99 -18.35 73.66
C ASP A 515 48.06 -18.40 72.43
N LYS A 516 46.79 -17.99 72.60
CA LYS A 516 45.88 -17.77 71.46
C LYS A 516 46.16 -16.41 70.85
N PHE A 517 46.63 -16.38 69.61
CA PHE A 517 46.66 -15.16 68.81
C PHE A 517 45.30 -14.97 68.12
N ASN A 518 44.57 -13.94 68.52
CA ASN A 518 43.30 -13.57 67.88
C ASN A 518 43.62 -12.61 66.73
N CYS A 519 43.64 -13.12 65.50
CA CYS A 519 44.02 -12.37 64.30
C CYS A 519 42.82 -12.18 63.38
N GLU A 520 42.04 -11.12 63.61
CA GLU A 520 41.01 -10.70 62.65
C GLU A 520 41.67 -10.21 61.35
N GLN A 521 41.50 -11.00 60.28
CA GLN A 521 41.88 -10.71 58.90
C GLN A 521 43.33 -10.22 58.66
N VAL A 522 44.31 -11.14 58.77
CA VAL A 522 45.68 -10.91 58.30
C VAL A 522 45.94 -11.60 56.96
N PHE A 523 46.33 -10.83 55.95
CA PHE A 523 46.84 -11.32 54.67
C PHE A 523 48.25 -11.93 54.86
N VAL A 524 48.34 -13.22 55.20
CA VAL A 524 49.62 -13.90 55.42
C VAL A 524 50.28 -14.23 54.08
N LYS A 525 51.09 -13.30 53.55
CA LYS A 525 52.12 -13.65 52.56
C LYS A 525 53.20 -14.51 53.23
N LYS A 526 53.87 -15.38 52.46
CA LYS A 526 54.90 -16.33 52.96
C LYS A 526 55.92 -15.68 53.91
N ASN A 527 56.35 -14.45 53.61
CA ASN A 527 57.29 -13.66 54.42
C ASN A 527 56.73 -13.38 55.82
N THR A 528 55.47 -12.98 55.95
CA THR A 528 54.87 -12.47 57.20
C THR A 528 54.87 -13.51 58.32
N LEU A 529 54.76 -14.81 58.01
CA LEU A 529 54.87 -15.87 59.01
C LEU A 529 56.33 -16.16 59.39
N SER A 530 57.27 -16.03 58.45
CA SER A 530 58.72 -16.07 58.71
C SER A 530 59.14 -14.91 59.61
N ASP A 531 58.62 -13.71 59.37
CA ASP A 531 58.84 -12.53 60.19
C ASP A 531 58.29 -12.72 61.61
N LEU A 532 57.09 -13.32 61.75
CA LEU A 532 56.48 -13.61 63.04
C LEU A 532 57.31 -14.62 63.87
N ILE A 533 57.77 -15.71 63.24
CA ILE A 533 58.63 -16.72 63.88
C ILE A 533 59.98 -16.10 64.26
N THR A 534 60.59 -15.33 63.36
CA THR A 534 61.87 -14.63 63.61
C THR A 534 61.75 -13.62 64.75
N ALA A 535 60.65 -12.87 64.80
CA ALA A 535 60.35 -11.94 65.88
C ALA A 535 60.14 -12.67 67.22
N TYR A 536 59.49 -13.84 67.22
CA TYR A 536 59.31 -14.66 68.43
C TYR A 536 60.66 -15.19 68.94
N CYS A 537 61.50 -15.80 68.09
CA CYS A 537 62.83 -16.28 68.47
C CYS A 537 63.73 -15.16 69.03
N LYS A 538 63.70 -13.96 68.42
CA LYS A 538 64.40 -12.78 68.94
C LYS A 538 63.81 -12.28 70.27
N ARG A 539 62.49 -12.27 70.42
CA ARG A 539 61.79 -11.76 71.63
C ARG A 539 62.04 -12.60 72.87
N TYR A 540 62.18 -13.92 72.72
CA TYR A 540 62.47 -14.85 73.83
C TYR A 540 63.97 -15.13 74.01
N ARG A 541 64.86 -14.38 73.33
CA ARG A 541 66.33 -14.52 73.41
C ARG A 541 66.84 -15.95 73.22
N ILE A 542 66.35 -16.63 72.18
CA ILE A 542 66.99 -17.86 71.69
C ILE A 542 68.29 -17.45 70.97
N ASN A 543 69.32 -17.17 71.76
CA ASN A 543 70.64 -16.78 71.27
C ASN A 543 71.38 -18.02 70.76
N SER A 544 71.48 -18.18 69.44
CA SER A 544 72.52 -19.02 68.83
C SER A 544 73.89 -18.32 68.96
N SER A 545 74.56 -18.52 70.10
CA SER A 545 76.01 -18.34 70.14
C SER A 545 76.66 -19.36 69.20
N SER A 546 77.57 -18.89 68.34
CA SER A 546 78.18 -19.61 67.21
C SER A 546 77.20 -20.20 66.17
N GLU A 547 77.19 -19.56 65.00
CA GLU A 547 77.02 -20.17 63.67
C GLU A 547 75.96 -21.27 63.51
N LEU A 548 74.68 -20.89 63.62
CA LEU A 548 73.80 -21.22 62.51
C LEU A 548 74.04 -20.16 61.42
N ASP A 549 74.50 -20.60 60.25
CA ASP A 549 74.43 -19.79 59.04
C ASP A 549 72.97 -19.36 58.81
N GLU A 550 72.78 -18.08 58.47
CA GLU A 550 71.47 -17.52 58.11
C GLU A 550 70.86 -18.29 56.92
N LEU A 551 71.70 -18.86 56.04
CA LEU A 551 71.28 -19.80 55.00
C LEU A 551 70.63 -21.07 55.58
N THR A 552 71.21 -21.67 56.61
CA THR A 552 70.73 -22.92 57.23
C THR A 552 69.42 -22.71 57.99
N LEU A 553 69.30 -21.60 58.74
CA LEU A 553 68.05 -21.24 59.39
C LEU A 553 66.94 -20.96 58.36
N ASN A 554 67.25 -20.23 57.29
CA ASN A 554 66.30 -19.97 56.20
C ASN A 554 65.96 -21.24 55.40
N GLN A 555 66.87 -22.21 55.24
CA GLN A 555 66.57 -23.51 54.64
C GLN A 555 65.63 -24.34 55.52
N PHE A 556 65.85 -24.39 56.84
CA PHE A 556 64.96 -25.07 57.78
C PHE A 556 63.58 -24.43 57.86
N ILE A 557 63.51 -23.09 57.88
CA ILE A 557 62.24 -22.35 57.80
C ILE A 557 61.56 -22.65 56.47
N ASN A 558 62.27 -22.61 55.33
CA ASN A 558 61.65 -22.87 54.03
C ASN A 558 61.20 -24.33 53.84
N SER A 559 61.93 -25.34 54.35
CA SER A 559 61.48 -26.73 54.27
C SER A 559 60.24 -26.96 55.13
N THR A 560 60.26 -26.49 56.39
CA THR A 560 59.10 -26.54 57.30
C THR A 560 57.89 -25.79 56.73
N MET A 561 58.10 -24.59 56.17
CA MET A 561 57.05 -23.81 55.52
C MET A 561 56.50 -24.49 54.26
N THR A 562 57.33 -25.22 53.51
CA THR A 562 56.88 -25.98 52.33
C THR A 562 56.03 -27.16 52.78
N GLU A 563 56.50 -27.95 53.75
CA GLU A 563 55.74 -29.08 54.31
C GLU A 563 54.39 -28.64 54.93
N VAL A 564 54.35 -27.47 55.58
CA VAL A 564 53.11 -26.85 56.09
C VAL A 564 52.21 -26.37 54.94
N THR A 565 52.77 -25.74 53.89
CA THR A 565 51.99 -25.25 52.74
C THR A 565 51.36 -26.41 51.96
N ASP A 566 52.11 -27.48 51.71
CA ASP A 566 51.63 -28.67 51.00
C ASP A 566 50.53 -29.39 51.80
N LYS A 567 50.69 -29.50 53.13
CA LYS A 567 49.66 -30.06 54.02
C LYS A 567 48.40 -29.21 54.13
N ILE A 568 48.51 -27.89 53.91
CA ILE A 568 47.35 -26.98 53.80
C ILE A 568 46.68 -27.13 52.43
N ALA A 569 47.45 -27.19 51.33
CA ALA A 569 46.94 -27.26 49.96
C ALA A 569 46.06 -28.49 49.68
N ILE A 570 46.29 -29.60 50.40
CA ILE A 570 45.52 -30.86 50.28
C ILE A 570 44.17 -30.78 51.05
N SER A 571 44.00 -29.84 51.97
CA SER A 571 42.92 -29.85 52.98
C SER A 571 41.73 -28.94 52.66
N GLY A 572 40.82 -29.41 51.79
CA GLY A 572 39.56 -28.74 51.50
C GLY A 572 38.64 -28.54 52.73
N ASN A 573 38.56 -27.30 53.19
CA ASN A 573 37.41 -26.69 53.88
C ASN A 573 36.84 -27.38 55.16
N LYS A 574 37.69 -27.70 56.16
CA LYS A 574 37.24 -27.93 57.56
C LYS A 574 38.22 -27.34 58.58
N LYS A 575 37.72 -26.66 59.61
CA LYS A 575 38.53 -26.13 60.73
C LYS A 575 39.31 -27.28 61.41
N LYS A 576 40.64 -27.17 61.48
CA LYS A 576 41.54 -28.06 62.22
C LYS A 576 42.69 -27.26 62.84
N GLN A 577 43.16 -27.68 64.02
CA GLN A 577 44.40 -27.16 64.60
C GLN A 577 45.61 -27.71 63.84
N ILE A 578 46.56 -26.85 63.49
CA ILE A 578 47.85 -27.22 62.90
C ILE A 578 48.90 -27.19 64.01
N ILE A 579 49.40 -28.37 64.38
CA ILE A 579 50.46 -28.50 65.39
C ILE A 579 51.80 -28.65 64.67
N ILE A 580 52.65 -27.63 64.77
CA ILE A 580 54.01 -27.64 64.21
C ILE A 580 54.97 -28.14 65.30
N ARG A 581 55.77 -29.17 64.98
CA ARG A 581 56.82 -29.69 65.86
C ARG A 581 58.18 -29.32 65.29
N ILE A 582 59.04 -28.74 66.12
CA ILE A 582 60.40 -28.33 65.73
C ILE A 582 61.38 -29.17 66.56
N PRO A 583 62.17 -30.07 65.95
CA PRO A 583 63.26 -30.74 66.66
C PRO A 583 64.42 -29.76 66.85
N VAL A 584 64.85 -29.55 68.09
CA VAL A 584 66.04 -28.76 68.42
C VAL A 584 67.08 -29.72 69.00
N GLY A 585 68.08 -30.08 68.19
CA GLY A 585 69.03 -31.15 68.48
C GLY A 585 70.45 -30.64 68.73
N TYR A 586 70.68 -29.99 69.87
CA TYR A 586 72.03 -29.72 70.39
C TYR A 586 72.06 -29.86 71.91
N GLU A 587 73.14 -30.42 72.45
CA GLU A 587 73.38 -30.44 73.89
C GLU A 587 73.83 -29.05 74.36
N MET A 588 73.19 -28.56 75.43
CA MET A 588 73.72 -27.48 76.25
C MET A 588 73.88 -28.00 77.68
N GLN A 589 75.13 -28.03 78.14
CA GLN A 589 75.44 -28.29 79.54
C GLN A 589 75.05 -27.06 80.36
N VAL A 590 74.22 -27.24 81.39
CA VAL A 590 73.78 -26.18 82.31
C VAL A 590 73.99 -26.67 83.74
N ASP A 591 74.77 -25.92 84.52
CA ASP A 591 75.10 -26.27 85.90
C ASP A 591 73.91 -26.06 86.85
N GLY A 592 73.67 -27.05 87.72
CA GLY A 592 72.92 -26.88 88.97
C GLY A 592 71.46 -27.36 89.01
N MET A 593 71.22 -28.34 89.90
CA MET A 593 70.04 -28.60 90.75
C MET A 593 68.93 -27.54 90.83
N GLU A 594 67.62 -27.85 91.00
CA GLU A 594 66.88 -29.14 91.00
C GLU A 594 65.36 -28.87 90.76
N ILE A 595 64.47 -29.84 91.02
CA ILE A 595 63.13 -29.95 90.43
C ILE A 595 61.98 -29.70 91.44
N ASN A 596 60.83 -29.16 91.01
CA ASN A 596 59.51 -29.66 91.46
C ASN A 596 58.30 -29.29 90.57
N LYS A 597 57.24 -30.11 90.63
CA LYS A 597 55.95 -30.07 89.87
C LYS A 597 54.77 -29.83 90.86
N PRO A 598 53.47 -29.93 90.49
CA PRO A 598 52.68 -29.25 89.45
C PRO A 598 51.36 -28.61 90.01
N LYS A 599 50.46 -28.10 89.15
CA LYS A 599 48.99 -28.08 89.37
C LYS A 599 48.20 -27.95 88.05
N ALA A 600 46.93 -28.37 88.02
CA ALA A 600 46.13 -28.53 86.79
C ALA A 600 44.65 -28.13 86.93
N ILE A 601 44.03 -27.72 85.81
CA ILE A 601 42.58 -27.44 85.58
C ILE A 601 42.34 -27.79 84.08
N ILE A 602 41.40 -28.62 83.57
CA ILE A 602 39.92 -28.76 83.73
C ILE A 602 39.18 -27.57 83.03
N PHE A 603 37.99 -27.66 82.40
CA PHE A 603 37.34 -28.56 81.41
C PHE A 603 36.22 -27.69 80.74
N ASN A 604 35.48 -27.97 79.66
CA ASN A 604 35.26 -29.12 78.76
C ASN A 604 34.89 -28.63 77.33
N SER A 605 34.42 -29.49 76.41
CA SER A 605 33.71 -29.09 75.17
C SER A 605 32.48 -29.98 74.88
N PRO A 606 31.35 -29.42 74.43
CA PRO A 606 30.30 -30.14 73.70
C PRO A 606 30.27 -29.80 72.20
N GLU A 607 29.47 -30.53 71.43
CA GLU A 607 29.36 -30.46 69.96
C GLU A 607 28.06 -29.77 69.50
N ARG A 608 28.02 -29.27 68.24
CA ARG A 608 27.00 -29.53 67.18
C ARG A 608 27.21 -28.61 65.96
N GLU A 609 27.05 -29.11 64.72
CA GLU A 609 25.84 -29.01 63.86
C GLU A 609 25.29 -27.56 63.82
N VAL A 610 25.47 -26.75 62.76
CA VAL A 610 25.32 -26.93 61.29
C VAL A 610 23.86 -27.12 60.86
N GLU A 611 23.26 -26.01 60.42
CA GLU A 611 22.98 -25.82 58.98
C GLU A 611 23.91 -24.69 58.46
#